data_AF-A0A1F3NE04-F1
#
_entry.id   AF-A0A1F3NE04-F1
#
_cell.length_a   1.000
_cell.length_b   1.000
_cell.length_c   1.000
_cell.angle_alpha   90.00
_cell.angle_beta   90.00
_cell.angle_gamma   90.00
#
_symmetry.space_group_name_H-M   'P 1'
#
loop_
_entity.id
_entity.type
_entity.pdbx_description
1 polymer ?
#
loop_
_entity_poly.entity_id
_entity_poly.type
_entity_poly.pdbx_seq_one_letter_code
_entity_poly.pdbx_strand_id
1 'polypeptide(L)'
;MYNGMDIVKNYIQPLNLFEFGDYVYYEFIYKYEYPDILIYSFIGSKQNNYQTLFNRSEGIINDLDGGPNILPRTIKDDNTILSMVDALTLKNHVASEEFKNSTPKFPKKKKELEKLAASLKETDNPVLVLVSLKE
;
A
#
# COMPACT_ATOMS: atom_id res chain seq x y z
N MET A 1 16.42 -28.04 -18.86
CA MET A 1 15.28 -27.55 -18.06
C MET A 1 15.86 -26.65 -17.00
N TYR A 2 15.50 -25.37 -16.98
CA TYR A 2 15.86 -24.49 -15.87
C TYR A 2 15.16 -24.99 -14.62
N ASN A 3 15.90 -25.15 -13.52
CA ASN A 3 15.29 -25.47 -12.23
C ASN A 3 14.42 -24.27 -11.82
N GLY A 4 13.25 -24.49 -11.23
CA GLY A 4 12.44 -23.39 -10.68
C GLY A 4 13.25 -22.50 -9.72
N MET A 5 14.23 -23.08 -9.02
CA MET A 5 15.18 -22.36 -8.17
C MET A 5 16.15 -21.45 -8.95
N ASP A 6 16.50 -21.76 -10.21
CA ASP A 6 17.39 -20.93 -11.02
C ASP A 6 16.69 -19.64 -11.49
N ILE A 7 15.36 -19.68 -11.68
CA ILE A 7 14.56 -18.51 -12.06
C ILE A 7 14.40 -17.58 -10.86
N VAL A 8 14.07 -18.13 -9.69
CA VAL A 8 13.95 -17.35 -8.45
C VAL A 8 15.29 -16.72 -8.06
N LYS A 9 16.41 -17.45 -8.16
CA LYS A 9 17.74 -16.95 -7.81
C LYS A 9 18.29 -15.86 -8.74
N ASN A 10 17.91 -15.84 -10.02
CA ASN A 10 18.48 -14.91 -10.99
C ASN A 10 17.60 -13.67 -11.27
N TYR A 11 16.30 -13.72 -10.99
CA TYR A 11 15.37 -12.70 -11.49
C TYR A 11 14.39 -12.10 -10.47
N ILE A 12 14.14 -12.74 -9.33
CA ILE A 12 13.22 -12.20 -8.31
C ILE A 12 14.04 -11.67 -7.14
N GLN A 13 13.99 -10.36 -6.90
CA GLN A 13 14.69 -9.73 -5.78
C GLN A 13 13.66 -9.36 -4.69
N PRO A 14 13.72 -9.97 -3.50
CA PRO A 14 12.81 -9.65 -2.41
C PRO A 14 13.04 -8.22 -1.90
N LEU A 15 11.96 -7.52 -1.55
CA LEU A 15 12.01 -6.18 -0.94
C LEU A 15 11.45 -6.19 0.48
N ASN A 16 10.17 -6.51 0.64
CA ASN A 16 9.49 -6.57 1.94
C ASN A 16 8.77 -7.91 2.09
N LEU A 17 8.85 -8.50 3.28
CA LEU A 17 8.14 -9.73 3.64
C LEU A 17 7.71 -9.63 5.10
N PHE A 18 6.40 -9.69 5.34
CA PHE A 18 5.84 -9.74 6.69
C PHE A 18 4.45 -10.38 6.67
N GLU A 19 3.99 -10.78 7.83
CA GLU A 19 2.66 -11.38 8.03
C GLU A 19 1.80 -10.47 8.87
N PHE A 20 0.47 -10.50 8.65
CA PHE A 20 -0.52 -9.83 9.47
C PHE A 20 -1.82 -10.64 9.44
N GLY A 21 -2.26 -11.09 10.62
CA GLY A 21 -3.41 -11.95 10.78
C GLY A 21 -3.24 -13.23 9.98
N ASP A 22 -4.20 -13.47 9.08
CA ASP A 22 -4.16 -14.62 8.17
C ASP A 22 -3.36 -14.37 6.88
N TYR A 23 -2.73 -13.20 6.71
CA TYR A 23 -2.12 -12.82 5.44
C TYR A 23 -0.59 -12.79 5.48
N VAL A 24 0.01 -13.14 4.35
CA VAL A 24 1.42 -12.87 4.02
C VAL A 24 1.46 -11.72 3.01
N TYR A 25 2.24 -10.68 3.29
CA TYR A 25 2.60 -9.64 2.34
C TYR A 25 4.00 -9.91 1.79
N TYR A 26 4.15 -9.89 0.47
CA TYR A 26 5.46 -10.03 -0.17
C TYR A 26 5.63 -9.04 -1.33
N GLU A 27 6.63 -8.18 -1.24
CA GLU A 27 7.07 -7.31 -2.34
C GLU A 27 8.35 -7.84 -2.96
N PHE A 28 8.42 -7.79 -4.28
CA PHE A 28 9.60 -8.20 -5.02
C PHE A 28 9.75 -7.44 -6.34
N ILE A 29 10.99 -7.24 -6.74
CA ILE A 29 11.34 -6.80 -8.09
C ILE A 29 11.19 -8.00 -9.01
N TYR A 30 10.29 -7.87 -9.98
CA TYR A 30 10.07 -8.88 -11.03
C TYR A 30 10.97 -8.64 -12.23
N LYS A 31 11.21 -7.38 -12.58
CA LYS A 31 12.05 -6.98 -13.70
C LYS A 31 12.86 -5.74 -13.33
N TYR A 32 14.17 -5.81 -13.54
CA TYR A 32 15.10 -4.71 -13.31
C TYR A 32 15.80 -4.35 -14.63
N GLU A 33 15.11 -3.59 -15.50
CA GLU A 33 15.69 -3.07 -16.75
C GLU A 33 15.50 -1.56 -16.77
N TYR A 34 16.55 -0.78 -16.52
CA TYR A 34 16.43 0.68 -16.48
C TYR A 34 15.97 1.24 -17.85
N PRO A 35 14.96 2.14 -17.90
CA PRO A 35 14.29 2.80 -16.76
C PRO A 35 13.09 2.04 -16.16
N ASP A 36 12.67 0.94 -16.77
CA ASP A 36 11.48 0.15 -16.43
C ASP A 36 11.75 -0.89 -15.33
N ILE A 37 11.72 -0.43 -14.08
CA ILE A 37 11.74 -1.31 -12.90
C ILE A 37 10.30 -1.73 -12.60
N LEU A 38 10.00 -3.04 -12.70
CA LEU A 38 8.70 -3.59 -12.34
C LEU A 38 8.76 -4.24 -10.97
N ILE A 39 8.00 -3.67 -10.03
CA ILE A 39 7.88 -4.15 -8.66
C ILE A 39 6.43 -4.62 -8.46
N TYR A 40 6.27 -5.85 -7.98
CA TYR A 40 4.97 -6.39 -7.64
C TYR A 40 4.82 -6.57 -6.13
N SER A 41 3.58 -6.50 -5.68
CA SER A 41 3.16 -6.80 -4.31
C SER A 41 2.16 -7.96 -4.35
N PHE A 42 2.36 -8.92 -3.47
CA PHE A 42 1.52 -10.09 -3.28
C PHE A 42 0.92 -10.06 -1.88
N ILE A 43 -0.38 -10.39 -1.79
CA ILE A 43 -1.06 -10.70 -0.54
C ILE A 43 -1.70 -12.08 -0.69
N GLY A 44 -1.38 -13.01 0.20
CA GLY A 44 -1.97 -14.35 0.22
C GLY A 44 -2.47 -14.72 1.61
N SER A 45 -3.63 -15.36 1.68
CA SER A 45 -4.14 -15.97 2.91
C SER A 45 -3.39 -17.25 3.23
N LYS A 46 -3.15 -17.51 4.52
CA LYS A 46 -2.53 -18.73 5.06
C LYS A 46 -3.56 -19.84 5.28
N GLN A 47 -4.84 -19.50 5.47
CA GLN A 47 -5.91 -20.45 5.78
C GLN A 47 -6.83 -20.77 4.59
N ASN A 48 -6.96 -19.88 3.62
CA ASN A 48 -7.87 -20.04 2.49
C ASN A 48 -7.19 -19.67 1.15
N ASN A 49 -7.93 -19.81 0.05
CA ASN A 49 -7.38 -19.62 -1.30
C ASN A 49 -7.37 -18.15 -1.78
N TYR A 50 -7.59 -17.18 -0.89
CA TYR A 50 -7.49 -15.77 -1.26
C TYR A 50 -6.04 -15.41 -1.56
N GLN A 51 -5.83 -14.84 -2.74
CA GLN A 51 -4.57 -14.26 -3.13
C GLN A 51 -4.78 -13.11 -4.11
N THR A 52 -3.92 -12.12 -4.06
CA THR A 52 -3.87 -11.04 -5.05
C THR A 52 -2.43 -10.65 -5.34
N LEU A 53 -2.19 -10.25 -6.59
CA LEU A 53 -0.93 -9.75 -7.09
C LEU A 53 -1.22 -8.43 -7.80
N PHE A 54 -0.52 -7.36 -7.43
CA PHE A 54 -0.74 -6.02 -7.99
C PHE A 54 0.58 -5.29 -8.20
N ASN A 55 0.57 -4.32 -9.12
CA ASN A 55 1.74 -3.48 -9.33
C ASN A 55 1.95 -2.60 -8.09
N ARG A 56 3.16 -2.57 -7.56
CA ARG A 56 3.48 -1.78 -6.37
C ARG A 56 3.27 -0.28 -6.59
N SER A 57 3.33 0.24 -7.82
CA SER A 57 3.01 1.64 -8.08
C SER A 57 1.52 1.98 -7.88
N GLU A 58 0.63 0.99 -7.99
CA GLU A 58 -0.81 1.17 -7.83
C GLU A 58 -1.22 1.16 -6.36
N GLY A 59 -0.67 0.23 -5.57
CA GLY A 59 -1.03 0.08 -4.16
C GLY A 59 -2.42 -0.50 -3.92
N ILE A 60 -2.80 -0.61 -2.65
CA ILE A 60 -4.13 -1.09 -2.24
C ILE A 60 -5.10 0.10 -2.26
N ILE A 61 -6.19 -0.01 -3.03
CA ILE A 61 -7.20 1.04 -3.13
C ILE A 61 -7.73 1.39 -1.74
N ASN A 62 -7.69 2.67 -1.38
CA ASN A 62 -8.23 3.16 -0.11
C ASN A 62 -9.69 3.59 -0.28
N ASP A 63 -10.59 2.60 -0.27
CA ASP A 63 -12.04 2.80 -0.30
C ASP A 63 -12.63 3.21 1.07
N LEU A 64 -11.81 3.24 2.13
CA LEU A 64 -12.25 3.48 3.50
C LEU A 64 -12.56 4.95 3.76
N ASP A 65 -11.59 5.82 3.52
CA ASP A 65 -11.72 7.28 3.70
C ASP A 65 -11.45 8.08 2.41
N GLY A 66 -11.12 7.37 1.32
CA GLY A 66 -10.83 7.96 0.02
C GLY A 66 -9.44 8.57 -0.09
N GLY A 67 -8.56 8.37 0.89
CA GLY A 67 -7.17 8.83 0.84
C GLY A 67 -6.32 8.14 -0.23
N PRO A 68 -5.02 8.44 -0.29
CA PRO A 68 -4.11 7.78 -1.21
C PRO A 68 -4.10 6.26 -1.03
N ASN A 69 -3.78 5.54 -2.10
CA ASN A 69 -3.66 4.08 -2.05
C ASN A 69 -2.61 3.65 -1.00
N ILE A 70 -2.93 2.60 -0.28
CA ILE A 70 -2.16 2.11 0.85
C ILE A 70 -1.00 1.28 0.32
N LEU A 71 0.20 1.61 0.78
CA LEU A 71 1.44 0.93 0.44
C LEU A 71 2.02 0.32 1.72
N PRO A 72 1.72 -0.95 2.02
CA PRO A 72 2.18 -1.58 3.24
C PRO A 72 3.70 -1.50 3.38
N ARG A 73 4.18 -0.98 4.52
CA ARG A 73 5.60 -0.84 4.84
C ARG A 73 6.05 -1.83 5.90
N THR A 74 5.20 -2.03 6.90
CA THR A 74 5.45 -2.94 8.02
C THR A 74 4.15 -3.15 8.80
N ILE A 75 4.23 -3.84 9.94
CA ILE A 75 3.11 -4.10 10.85
C ILE A 75 3.38 -3.48 12.20
N LYS A 76 2.32 -3.01 12.86
CA LYS A 76 2.37 -2.62 14.28
C LYS A 76 2.14 -3.83 15.18
N ASP A 77 1.22 -4.69 14.77
CA ASP A 77 0.79 -5.92 15.42
C ASP A 77 0.13 -6.82 14.37
N ASP A 78 -0.35 -8.00 14.78
CA ASP A 78 -1.00 -8.96 13.87
C ASP A 78 -2.24 -8.40 13.16
N ASN A 79 -2.85 -7.32 13.64
CA ASN A 79 -4.08 -6.79 13.07
C ASN A 79 -3.89 -5.49 12.27
N THR A 80 -2.76 -4.80 12.44
CA THR A 80 -2.55 -3.45 11.92
C THR A 80 -1.31 -3.35 11.04
N ILE A 81 -1.53 -2.98 9.77
CA ILE A 81 -0.47 -2.59 8.84
C ILE A 81 -0.17 -1.09 8.96
N LEU A 82 1.08 -0.74 8.70
CA LEU A 82 1.60 0.62 8.68
C LEU A 82 1.98 1.01 7.26
N SER A 83 1.57 2.20 6.85
CA SER A 83 1.96 2.88 5.61
C SER A 83 2.38 4.31 5.92
N MET A 84 3.02 4.98 4.97
CA MET A 84 3.39 6.40 5.08
C MET A 84 3.05 7.12 3.79
N VAL A 85 2.59 8.36 3.93
CA VAL A 85 2.29 9.25 2.80
C VAL A 85 2.97 10.59 3.03
N ASP A 86 3.75 11.06 2.06
CA ASP A 86 4.39 12.37 2.13
C ASP A 86 3.33 13.49 2.22
N ALA A 87 3.62 14.55 2.98
CA ALA A 87 2.67 15.63 3.22
C ALA A 87 2.21 16.31 1.92
N LEU A 88 3.14 16.58 1.00
CA LEU A 88 2.84 17.10 -0.33
C LEU A 88 1.91 16.16 -1.12
N THR A 89 2.20 14.87 -1.14
CA THR A 89 1.39 13.85 -1.84
C THR A 89 -0.03 13.80 -1.29
N LEU A 90 -0.19 13.81 0.04
CA LEU A 90 -1.50 13.83 0.68
C LEU A 90 -2.29 15.10 0.33
N LYS A 91 -1.64 16.27 0.38
CA LYS A 91 -2.28 17.54 0.02
C LYS A 91 -2.74 17.56 -1.44
N ASN A 92 -1.90 17.10 -2.36
CA ASN A 92 -2.23 17.02 -3.78
C ASN A 92 -3.40 16.06 -4.02
N HIS A 93 -3.41 14.90 -3.34
CA HIS A 93 -4.52 13.95 -3.42
C HIS A 93 -5.83 14.58 -2.96
N VAL A 94 -5.86 15.21 -1.77
CA VAL A 94 -7.07 15.84 -1.22
C VAL A 94 -7.58 16.99 -2.12
N ALA A 95 -6.69 17.69 -2.83
CA ALA A 95 -7.06 18.73 -3.79
C ALA A 95 -7.57 18.18 -5.14
N SER A 96 -7.33 16.91 -5.44
CA SER A 96 -7.69 16.28 -6.71
C SER A 96 -9.19 16.11 -6.91
N GLU A 97 -9.60 16.02 -8.18
CA GLU A 97 -10.98 15.70 -8.54
C GLU A 97 -11.37 14.27 -8.16
N GLU A 98 -10.41 13.33 -8.16
CA GLU A 98 -10.64 11.96 -7.70
C GLU A 98 -11.09 11.95 -6.23
N PHE A 99 -10.35 12.64 -5.36
CA PHE A 99 -10.71 12.73 -3.95
C PHE A 99 -12.03 13.46 -3.75
N LYS A 100 -12.24 14.62 -4.39
CA LYS A 100 -13.49 15.40 -4.23
C LYS A 100 -14.72 14.59 -4.64
N ASN A 101 -14.64 13.87 -5.76
CA ASN A 101 -15.76 13.09 -6.30
C ASN A 101 -15.89 11.68 -5.69
N SER A 102 -14.93 11.24 -4.88
CA SER A 102 -14.99 9.94 -4.20
C SER A 102 -16.15 9.86 -3.19
N THR A 103 -16.76 8.70 -3.07
CA THR A 103 -17.76 8.39 -2.04
C THR A 103 -17.26 7.20 -1.20
N PRO A 104 -16.34 7.43 -0.25
CA PRO A 104 -15.72 6.34 0.50
C PRO A 104 -16.67 5.77 1.55
N LYS A 105 -16.34 4.57 2.03
CA LYS A 105 -17.15 3.82 3.00
C LYS A 105 -17.39 4.58 4.31
N PHE A 106 -16.45 5.42 4.72
CA PHE A 106 -16.55 6.25 5.92
C PHE A 106 -16.45 7.75 5.59
N PRO A 107 -17.55 8.41 5.19
CA PRO A 107 -17.56 9.83 4.84
C PRO A 107 -17.11 10.77 5.98
N LYS A 108 -17.28 10.36 7.24
CA LYS A 108 -16.75 11.12 8.39
C LYS A 108 -15.22 11.12 8.41
N LYS A 109 -14.58 9.98 8.13
CA LYS A 109 -13.11 9.87 8.05
C LYS A 109 -12.55 10.65 6.86
N LYS A 110 -13.26 10.70 5.72
CA LYS A 110 -12.92 11.58 4.59
C LYS A 110 -12.76 13.05 5.04
N LYS A 111 -13.74 13.56 5.81
CA LYS A 111 -13.70 14.93 6.34
C LYS A 111 -12.58 15.15 7.36
N GLU A 112 -12.21 14.12 8.13
CA GLU A 112 -11.07 14.18 9.05
C GLU A 112 -9.74 14.21 8.28
N LEU A 113 -9.63 13.43 7.20
CA LEU A 113 -8.47 13.44 6.30
C LEU A 113 -8.30 14.80 5.61
N GLU A 114 -9.41 15.42 5.16
CA GLU A 114 -9.40 16.80 4.63
C GLU A 114 -8.84 17.80 5.63
N LYS A 115 -9.31 17.74 6.88
CA LYS A 115 -8.82 18.62 7.96
C LYS A 115 -7.34 18.38 8.26
N LEU A 116 -6.91 17.13 8.28
CA LEU A 116 -5.51 16.77 8.46
C LEU A 116 -4.66 17.38 7.34
N ALA A 117 -5.01 17.15 6.07
CA ALA A 117 -4.28 17.69 4.92
C ALA A 117 -4.24 19.23 4.90
N ALA A 118 -5.31 19.89 5.33
CA ALA A 118 -5.35 21.34 5.47
C ALA A 118 -4.40 21.86 6.57
N SER A 119 -4.14 21.07 7.61
CA SER A 119 -3.26 21.44 8.72
C SER A 119 -1.75 21.30 8.43
N LEU A 120 -1.39 20.50 7.43
CA LEU A 120 0.00 20.20 7.07
C LEU A 120 0.61 21.27 6.16
N LYS A 121 1.91 21.51 6.30
CA LYS A 121 2.76 22.12 5.27
C LYS A 121 3.29 21.04 4.34
N GLU A 122 3.63 21.42 3.11
CA GLU A 122 4.19 20.50 2.11
C GLU A 122 5.54 19.90 2.55
N THR A 123 6.27 20.63 3.40
CA THR A 123 7.58 20.23 3.95
C THR A 123 7.49 19.54 5.30
N ASP A 124 6.29 19.31 5.83
CA ASP A 124 6.14 18.56 7.08
C ASP A 124 6.51 17.08 6.86
N ASN A 125 6.84 16.41 7.96
CA ASN A 125 7.16 14.99 7.93
C ASN A 125 6.00 14.15 7.36
N PRO A 126 6.29 12.98 6.76
CA PRO A 126 5.25 12.09 6.26
C PRO A 126 4.21 11.72 7.33
N VAL A 127 2.97 11.56 6.88
CA VAL A 127 1.86 11.10 7.71
C VAL A 127 1.90 9.59 7.83
N LEU A 128 1.88 9.09 9.06
CA LEU A 128 1.73 7.67 9.35
C LEU A 128 0.27 7.25 9.17
N VAL A 129 0.04 6.21 8.35
CA VAL A 129 -1.27 5.64 8.08
C VAL A 129 -1.33 4.26 8.73
N LEU A 130 -2.33 4.06 9.60
CA LEU A 130 -2.60 2.79 10.26
C LEU A 130 -3.88 2.19 9.67
N VAL A 131 -3.80 0.96 9.17
CA VAL A 131 -4.95 0.25 8.62
C VAL A 131 -5.08 -1.08 9.34
N SER A 132 -6.26 -1.35 9.88
CA SER A 132 -6.54 -2.59 10.61
C SER A 132 -7.46 -3.50 9.81
N LEU A 133 -7.30 -4.82 9.97
CA LEU A 133 -8.27 -5.77 9.45
C LEU A 133 -9.62 -5.53 10.13
N LYS A 134 -10.69 -5.85 9.40
CA LYS A 134 -12.04 -5.82 9.94
C LYS A 134 -12.19 -7.00 10.90
N GLU A 135 -12.77 -6.74 12.08
CA GLU A 135 -13.28 -7.78 12.98
C GLU A 135 -14.42 -8.59 12.34
#